data_AF-A0A8I1ILN0-F1
#
_entry.id   AF-A0A8I1ILN0-F1
#
_cell.length_a   1.000
_cell.length_b   1.000
_cell.length_c   1.000
_cell.angle_alpha   90.00
_cell.angle_beta   90.00
_cell.angle_gamma   90.00
#
_symmetry.space_group_name_H-M   'P 1'
#
loop_
_entity.id
_entity.type
_entity.pdbx_description
1 polymer ?
#
loop_
_entity_poly.entity_id
_entity_poly.type
_entity_poly.pdbx_seq_one_letter_code
_entity_poly.pdbx_strand_id
1 'polypeptide(L)'
;MNPRRGPALYVHGYYISFEKGCRRAALLQQNAGLAGRFLWFSWPSDGAAAYYTHDEADLYWSVPDLADTIIALDRRFGSGRVDVIGHSLGARGVVLALADVASRHPDIRLGHVVLLAADMDFAIFERILPRIRPIAKSLTVYARAGDRPLALSAQLHGHPRLGEAGNDVSGLAGVEVIDLSDVPGEDLTGHLYHIYSRAVGEDLRRLLNGGERAGERLGLVAQGGNLWRLRAPAP
;
A
#
# COMPACT_ATOMS: atom_id res chain seq x y z
N MET A 1 -17.63 9.09 14.32
CA MET A 1 -17.03 9.09 12.97
C MET A 1 -16.60 10.51 12.64
N ASN A 2 -15.39 10.73 12.11
CA ASN A 2 -14.99 12.05 11.63
C ASN A 2 -15.68 12.29 10.28
N PRO A 3 -16.66 13.21 10.17
CA PRO A 3 -17.44 13.43 8.94
C PRO A 3 -16.61 13.95 7.76
N ARG A 4 -15.29 14.16 7.93
CA ARG A 4 -14.38 14.67 6.91
C ARG A 4 -13.64 13.59 6.10
N ARG A 5 -13.76 12.29 6.43
CA ARG A 5 -13.06 11.21 5.73
C ARG A 5 -14.03 10.23 5.06
N GLY A 6 -13.72 9.85 3.83
CA GLY A 6 -14.45 8.85 3.06
C GLY A 6 -13.92 7.44 3.32
N PRO A 7 -14.19 6.49 2.41
CA PRO A 7 -13.73 5.12 2.56
C PRO A 7 -12.22 4.96 2.35
N ALA A 8 -11.67 3.92 2.98
CA ALA A 8 -10.35 3.38 2.71
C ALA A 8 -10.51 2.10 1.87
N LEU A 9 -10.16 2.18 0.59
CA LEU A 9 -10.19 1.08 -0.37
C LEU A 9 -8.92 0.24 -0.24
N TYR A 10 -9.04 -1.02 0.14
CA TYR A 10 -7.94 -1.96 0.27
C TYR A 10 -7.93 -2.99 -0.88
N VAL A 11 -6.77 -3.14 -1.53
CA VAL A 11 -6.51 -4.12 -2.59
C VAL A 11 -5.49 -5.15 -2.05
N HIS A 12 -5.91 -6.41 -1.99
CA HIS A 12 -5.08 -7.49 -1.44
C HIS A 12 -3.96 -7.92 -2.40
N GLY A 13 -2.95 -8.61 -1.86
CA GLY A 13 -1.87 -9.23 -2.64
C GLY A 13 -2.21 -10.61 -3.23
N TYR A 14 -1.17 -11.27 -3.73
CA TYR A 14 -1.16 -12.60 -4.35
C TYR A 14 -1.50 -13.76 -3.39
N TYR A 15 -1.85 -14.92 -3.96
CA TYR A 15 -1.97 -16.22 -3.27
C TYR A 15 -3.01 -16.25 -2.14
N ILE A 16 -4.20 -15.76 -2.46
CA ILE A 16 -5.26 -15.65 -1.48
C ILE A 16 -6.62 -15.96 -2.11
N SER A 17 -7.24 -17.08 -1.68
CA SER A 17 -8.63 -17.34 -2.02
C SER A 17 -9.53 -16.23 -1.48
N PHE A 18 -10.70 -16.04 -2.09
CA PHE A 18 -11.65 -15.02 -1.66
C PHE A 18 -11.95 -15.08 -0.14
N GLU A 19 -12.19 -16.27 0.40
CA GLU A 19 -12.47 -16.43 1.84
C GLU A 19 -11.28 -16.00 2.71
N LYS A 20 -10.07 -16.46 2.37
CA LYS A 20 -8.85 -16.09 3.09
C LYS A 20 -8.59 -14.57 2.96
N GLY A 21 -8.89 -14.00 1.79
CA GLY A 21 -8.81 -12.58 1.46
C GLY A 21 -9.69 -11.75 2.36
N CYS A 22 -10.96 -12.14 2.44
CA CYS A 22 -11.96 -11.51 3.30
C CYS A 22 -11.53 -11.54 4.77
N ARG A 23 -11.05 -12.70 5.27
CA ARG A 23 -10.56 -12.83 6.66
C ARG A 23 -9.37 -11.92 6.93
N ARG A 24 -8.37 -11.87 6.04
CA ARG A 24 -7.20 -10.99 6.19
C ARG A 24 -7.56 -9.51 6.09
N ALA A 25 -8.48 -9.16 5.19
CA ALA A 25 -8.99 -7.81 5.05
C ALA A 25 -9.71 -7.35 6.33
N ALA A 26 -10.48 -8.23 6.98
CA ALA A 26 -11.09 -7.96 8.29
C ALA A 26 -10.04 -7.74 9.40
N LEU A 27 -8.96 -8.53 9.43
CA LEU A 27 -7.87 -8.33 10.38
C LEU A 27 -7.15 -7.00 10.16
N LEU A 28 -6.85 -6.63 8.91
CA LEU A 28 -6.30 -5.31 8.59
C LEU A 28 -7.25 -4.19 9.03
N GLN A 29 -8.56 -4.31 8.75
CA GLN A 29 -9.55 -3.33 9.18
C GLN A 29 -9.47 -3.10 10.70
N GLN A 30 -9.39 -4.18 11.48
CA GLN A 30 -9.30 -4.11 12.94
C GLN A 30 -7.98 -3.46 13.36
N ASN A 31 -6.85 -3.93 12.81
CA ASN A 31 -5.50 -3.46 13.15
C ASN A 31 -5.34 -1.95 12.85
N ALA A 32 -5.77 -1.52 11.66
CA ALA A 32 -5.70 -0.12 11.22
C ALA A 32 -6.90 0.74 11.70
N GLY A 33 -7.85 0.18 12.45
CA GLY A 33 -8.95 0.94 13.04
C GLY A 33 -9.94 1.54 12.04
N LEU A 34 -10.21 0.84 10.95
CA LEU A 34 -10.98 1.34 9.80
C LEU A 34 -12.47 0.94 9.85
N ALA A 35 -12.97 0.56 11.01
CA ALA A 35 -14.38 0.19 11.20
C ALA A 35 -15.32 1.29 10.67
N GLY A 36 -16.28 0.90 9.84
CA GLY A 36 -17.25 1.80 9.22
C GLY A 36 -16.76 2.60 8.01
N ARG A 37 -15.49 2.45 7.58
CA ARG A 37 -14.98 3.09 6.36
C ARG A 37 -14.16 2.17 5.44
N PHE A 38 -13.94 0.92 5.84
CA PHE A 38 -13.12 -0.01 5.07
C PHE A 38 -13.91 -0.60 3.91
N LEU A 39 -13.35 -0.53 2.70
CA LEU A 39 -13.82 -1.22 1.50
C LEU A 39 -12.73 -2.17 1.04
N TRP A 40 -13.11 -3.38 0.66
CA TRP A 40 -12.17 -4.37 0.12
C TRP A 40 -12.46 -4.58 -1.37
N PHE A 41 -11.46 -4.34 -2.21
CA PHE A 41 -11.48 -4.70 -3.62
C PHE A 41 -10.85 -6.09 -3.75
N SER A 42 -11.66 -7.06 -4.20
CA SER A 42 -11.19 -8.41 -4.49
C SER A 42 -10.96 -8.54 -5.99
N TRP A 43 -9.81 -9.08 -6.37
CA TRP A 43 -9.47 -9.47 -7.73
C TRP A 43 -9.15 -10.98 -7.73
N PRO A 44 -9.19 -11.67 -8.89
CA PRO A 44 -9.00 -13.11 -8.95
C PRO A 44 -7.51 -13.44 -8.79
N SER A 45 -7.01 -13.49 -7.55
CA SER A 45 -5.71 -14.07 -7.24
C SER A 45 -5.90 -15.56 -6.97
N ASP A 46 -5.46 -16.42 -7.88
CA ASP A 46 -5.63 -17.86 -7.73
C ASP A 46 -4.86 -18.33 -6.49
N GLY A 47 -5.52 -19.14 -5.65
CA GLY A 47 -4.97 -19.63 -4.39
C GLY A 47 -3.84 -20.67 -4.54
N ALA A 48 -3.12 -20.68 -5.67
CA ALA A 48 -2.12 -21.68 -6.04
C ALA A 48 -0.76 -21.02 -6.37
N ALA A 49 0.28 -21.41 -5.62
CA ALA A 49 1.63 -20.83 -5.66
C ALA A 49 2.37 -21.04 -7.00
N ALA A 50 1.85 -21.92 -7.86
CA ALA A 50 2.46 -22.32 -9.14
C ALA A 50 2.16 -21.35 -10.30
N TYR A 51 1.39 -20.28 -10.08
CA TYR A 51 0.85 -19.43 -11.14
C TYR A 51 1.06 -17.93 -10.91
N TYR A 52 2.21 -17.52 -10.37
CA TYR A 52 2.51 -16.09 -10.18
C TYR A 52 2.26 -15.25 -11.44
N THR A 53 2.61 -15.77 -12.63
CA THR A 53 2.37 -15.09 -13.91
C THR A 53 0.90 -15.05 -14.34
N HIS A 54 0.05 -15.97 -13.88
CA HIS A 54 -1.39 -15.90 -14.16
C HIS A 54 -2.03 -14.86 -13.26
N ASP A 55 -1.75 -14.87 -11.96
CA ASP A 55 -2.25 -13.85 -11.04
C ASP A 55 -1.77 -12.45 -11.45
N GLU A 56 -0.55 -12.34 -12.00
CA GLU A 56 -0.09 -11.07 -12.59
C GLU A 56 -0.96 -10.63 -13.78
N ALA A 57 -1.33 -11.56 -14.67
CA ALA A 57 -2.24 -11.28 -15.80
C ALA A 57 -3.66 -10.92 -15.32
N ASP A 58 -4.17 -11.63 -14.32
CA ASP A 58 -5.49 -11.41 -13.72
C ASP A 58 -5.57 -10.07 -12.97
N LEU A 59 -4.48 -9.69 -12.30
CA LEU A 59 -4.32 -8.35 -11.75
C LEU A 59 -4.41 -7.31 -12.88
N TYR A 60 -3.70 -7.49 -13.99
CA TYR A 60 -3.74 -6.56 -15.12
C TYR A 60 -5.13 -6.48 -15.76
N TRP A 61 -5.87 -7.58 -15.83
CA TRP A 61 -7.29 -7.56 -16.25
C TRP A 61 -8.17 -6.76 -15.29
N SER A 62 -7.83 -6.73 -14.00
CA SER A 62 -8.60 -6.02 -12.97
C SER A 62 -8.22 -4.54 -12.82
N VAL A 63 -7.12 -4.07 -13.42
CA VAL A 63 -6.65 -2.68 -13.31
C VAL A 63 -7.70 -1.65 -13.78
N PRO A 64 -8.36 -1.81 -14.94
CA PRO A 64 -9.41 -0.89 -15.37
C PRO A 64 -10.57 -0.80 -14.37
N ASP A 65 -11.03 -1.94 -13.85
CA ASP A 65 -12.12 -2.00 -12.86
C ASP A 65 -11.73 -1.33 -11.54
N LEU A 66 -10.48 -1.51 -11.11
CA LEU A 66 -9.94 -0.83 -9.94
C LEU A 66 -9.89 0.69 -10.15
N ALA A 67 -9.44 1.15 -11.32
CA ALA A 67 -9.39 2.57 -11.65
C ALA A 67 -10.79 3.20 -11.69
N ASP A 68 -11.76 2.52 -12.32
CA ASP A 68 -13.16 2.95 -12.35
C ASP A 68 -13.80 2.97 -10.96
N THR A 69 -13.45 2.00 -10.10
CA THR A 69 -13.86 1.99 -8.69
C THR A 69 -13.32 3.20 -7.94
N ILE A 70 -12.02 3.52 -8.10
CA ILE A 70 -11.41 4.70 -7.46
C ILE A 70 -12.12 5.99 -7.90
N ILE A 71 -12.40 6.15 -9.20
CA ILE A 71 -13.11 7.31 -9.76
C ILE A 71 -14.53 7.40 -9.20
N ALA A 72 -15.26 6.28 -9.15
CA ALA A 72 -16.62 6.24 -8.63
C ALA A 72 -16.67 6.61 -7.14
N LEU A 73 -15.69 6.15 -6.35
CA LEU A 73 -15.59 6.50 -4.94
C LEU A 73 -15.28 7.99 -4.76
N ASP A 74 -14.33 8.56 -5.51
CA ASP A 74 -14.00 9.99 -5.40
C ASP A 74 -15.22 10.88 -5.72
N ARG A 75 -15.94 10.57 -6.81
CA ARG A 75 -17.18 11.28 -7.19
C ARG A 75 -18.27 11.17 -6.13
N ARG A 76 -18.40 10.01 -5.48
CA ARG A 76 -19.44 9.76 -4.49
C ARG A 76 -19.16 10.42 -3.14
N PHE A 77 -17.92 10.36 -2.67
CA PHE A 77 -17.56 10.80 -1.32
C PHE A 77 -16.98 12.21 -1.28
N GLY A 78 -16.53 12.71 -2.43
CA GLY A 78 -15.94 14.02 -2.64
C GLY A 78 -14.41 13.98 -2.65
N SER A 79 -13.81 14.93 -3.35
CA SER A 79 -12.37 15.08 -3.52
C SER A 79 -11.61 15.11 -2.18
N GLY A 80 -10.50 14.37 -2.14
CA GLY A 80 -9.52 14.33 -1.06
C GLY A 80 -9.91 13.43 0.13
N ARG A 81 -10.97 12.63 -0.02
CA ARG A 81 -11.59 11.86 1.07
C ARG A 81 -11.41 10.36 0.97
N VAL A 82 -11.10 9.83 -0.22
CA VAL A 82 -10.91 8.40 -0.44
C VAL A 82 -9.45 8.04 -0.23
N ASP A 83 -9.19 7.15 0.72
CA ASP A 83 -7.86 6.57 0.94
C ASP A 83 -7.74 5.28 0.11
N VAL A 84 -6.56 4.97 -0.42
CA VAL A 84 -6.31 3.77 -1.23
C VAL A 84 -5.10 3.03 -0.67
N ILE A 85 -5.26 1.74 -0.40
CA ILE A 85 -4.26 0.91 0.26
C ILE A 85 -4.04 -0.33 -0.62
N GLY A 86 -2.81 -0.60 -1.01
CA GLY A 86 -2.45 -1.80 -1.77
C GLY A 86 -1.40 -2.62 -1.05
N HIS A 87 -1.53 -3.94 -1.06
CA HIS A 87 -0.54 -4.88 -0.53
C HIS A 87 0.09 -5.72 -1.64
N SER A 88 1.43 -5.89 -1.64
CA SER A 88 2.13 -6.82 -2.54
C SER A 88 1.78 -6.58 -4.01
N LEU A 89 1.33 -7.61 -4.75
CA LEU A 89 0.83 -7.47 -6.12
C LEU A 89 -0.37 -6.52 -6.22
N GLY A 90 -1.25 -6.45 -5.22
CA GLY A 90 -2.31 -5.45 -5.16
C GLY A 90 -1.78 -4.01 -5.13
N ALA A 91 -0.61 -3.77 -4.54
CA ALA A 91 0.04 -2.47 -4.58
C ALA A 91 0.52 -2.10 -6.00
N ARG A 92 1.01 -3.09 -6.78
CA ARG A 92 1.30 -2.91 -8.21
C ARG A 92 0.04 -2.51 -8.97
N GLY A 93 -1.06 -3.22 -8.76
CA GLY A 93 -2.36 -2.89 -9.37
C GLY A 93 -2.85 -1.48 -9.00
N VAL A 94 -2.73 -1.08 -7.74
CA VAL A 94 -3.05 0.29 -7.29
C VAL A 94 -2.22 1.32 -8.04
N VAL A 95 -0.90 1.15 -8.16
CA VAL A 95 -0.04 2.11 -8.88
C VAL A 95 -0.45 2.26 -10.34
N LEU A 96 -0.73 1.14 -11.02
CA LEU A 96 -1.16 1.14 -12.42
C LEU A 96 -2.54 1.77 -12.59
N ALA A 97 -3.49 1.44 -11.71
CA ALA A 97 -4.82 2.06 -11.71
C ALA A 97 -4.74 3.57 -11.46
N LEU A 98 -3.89 4.02 -10.52
CA LEU A 98 -3.70 5.46 -10.28
C LEU A 98 -3.11 6.18 -11.49
N ALA A 99 -2.22 5.54 -12.27
CA ALA A 99 -1.69 6.11 -13.49
C ALA A 99 -2.78 6.30 -14.55
N ASP A 100 -3.68 5.33 -14.68
CA ASP A 100 -4.86 5.42 -15.55
C ASP A 100 -5.85 6.50 -15.07
N VAL A 101 -6.18 6.54 -13.77
CA VAL A 101 -7.02 7.58 -13.16
C VAL A 101 -6.43 8.96 -13.43
N ALA A 102 -5.13 9.16 -13.19
CA ALA A 102 -4.47 10.45 -13.43
C ALA A 102 -4.49 10.86 -14.91
N SER A 103 -4.45 9.90 -15.82
CA SER A 103 -4.55 10.15 -17.26
C SER A 103 -5.97 10.54 -17.69
N ARG A 104 -7.00 9.89 -17.12
CA ARG A 104 -8.41 10.12 -17.49
C ARG A 104 -9.04 11.31 -16.77
N HIS A 105 -8.64 11.53 -15.52
CA HIS A 105 -9.23 12.51 -14.60
C HIS A 105 -8.13 13.18 -13.75
N PRO A 106 -7.29 14.04 -14.36
CA PRO A 106 -6.19 14.71 -13.67
C PRO A 106 -6.63 15.69 -12.58
N ASP A 107 -7.92 15.98 -12.47
CA ASP A 107 -8.58 16.80 -11.46
C ASP A 107 -8.90 16.03 -10.17
N ILE A 108 -8.98 14.69 -10.21
CA ILE A 108 -9.21 13.86 -9.03
C ILE A 108 -8.12 14.11 -7.99
N ARG A 109 -8.54 14.19 -6.72
CA ARG A 109 -7.60 14.18 -5.58
C ARG A 109 -8.06 13.12 -4.61
N LEU A 110 -7.19 12.18 -4.31
CA LEU A 110 -7.38 11.17 -3.29
C LEU A 110 -6.79 11.66 -1.95
N GLY A 111 -7.19 11.00 -0.88
CA GLY A 111 -6.59 11.15 0.44
C GLY A 111 -5.20 10.53 0.49
N HIS A 112 -5.03 9.55 1.36
CA HIS A 112 -3.78 8.83 1.55
C HIS A 112 -3.70 7.61 0.64
N VAL A 113 -2.64 7.52 -0.15
CA VAL A 113 -2.27 6.30 -0.87
C VAL A 113 -1.18 5.58 -0.08
N VAL A 114 -1.42 4.32 0.27
CA VAL A 114 -0.53 3.51 1.10
C VAL A 114 -0.16 2.23 0.37
N LEU A 115 1.14 2.00 0.17
CA LEU A 115 1.66 0.80 -0.48
C LEU A 115 2.41 -0.04 0.57
N LEU A 116 1.91 -1.25 0.81
CA LEU A 116 2.40 -2.18 1.83
C LEU A 116 3.14 -3.32 1.15
N ALA A 117 4.42 -3.52 1.48
CA ALA A 117 5.26 -4.59 0.94
C ALA A 117 5.12 -4.68 -0.58
N ALA A 118 5.20 -3.54 -1.25
CA ALA A 118 4.78 -3.39 -2.62
C ALA A 118 5.65 -4.23 -3.56
N ASP A 119 5.04 -5.22 -4.21
CA ASP A 119 5.65 -5.99 -5.27
C ASP A 119 5.56 -5.20 -6.58
N MET A 120 6.18 -4.03 -6.60
CA MET A 120 6.25 -3.11 -7.73
C MET A 120 7.72 -2.90 -8.05
N ASP A 121 8.08 -2.90 -9.33
CA ASP A 121 9.45 -2.55 -9.72
C ASP A 121 9.78 -1.12 -9.28
N PHE A 122 10.89 -0.97 -8.55
CA PHE A 122 11.27 0.32 -7.98
C PHE A 122 11.44 1.40 -9.06
N ALA A 123 12.16 1.09 -10.15
CA ALA A 123 12.45 2.04 -11.21
C ALA A 123 11.20 2.36 -12.04
N ILE A 124 10.31 1.39 -12.25
CA ILE A 124 9.02 1.66 -12.90
C ILE A 124 8.16 2.59 -12.01
N PHE A 125 8.10 2.34 -10.70
CA PHE A 125 7.38 3.23 -9.78
C PHE A 125 7.93 4.65 -9.83
N GLU A 126 9.25 4.82 -9.76
CA GLU A 126 9.91 6.12 -9.86
C GLU A 126 9.52 6.85 -11.15
N ARG A 127 9.46 6.15 -12.29
CA ARG A 127 9.04 6.73 -13.58
C ARG A 127 7.55 7.10 -13.63
N ILE A 128 6.69 6.37 -12.93
CA ILE A 128 5.24 6.62 -12.86
C ILE A 128 4.91 7.72 -11.85
N LEU A 129 5.71 7.86 -10.79
CA LEU A 129 5.46 8.74 -9.65
C LEU A 129 5.06 10.18 -10.04
N PRO A 130 5.72 10.88 -10.99
CA PRO A 130 5.33 12.23 -11.38
C PRO A 130 3.89 12.35 -11.90
N ARG A 131 3.33 11.26 -12.46
CA ARG A 131 1.95 11.21 -12.96
C ARG A 131 0.93 11.01 -11.85
N ILE A 132 1.24 10.16 -10.87
CA ILE A 132 0.29 9.79 -9.81
C ILE A 132 0.38 10.67 -8.56
N ARG A 133 1.55 11.27 -8.27
CA ARG A 133 1.74 12.15 -7.10
C ARG A 133 0.75 13.32 -7.05
N PRO A 134 0.45 14.03 -8.16
CA PRO A 134 -0.46 15.19 -8.13
C PRO A 134 -1.91 14.85 -7.73
N ILE A 135 -2.34 13.60 -7.91
CA ILE A 135 -3.69 13.16 -7.58
C ILE A 135 -3.82 12.59 -6.16
N ALA A 136 -2.76 12.56 -5.36
CA ALA A 136 -2.81 12.03 -3.98
C ALA A 136 -2.37 13.09 -2.97
N LYS A 137 -3.10 13.22 -1.86
CA LYS A 137 -2.70 14.11 -0.75
C LYS A 137 -1.42 13.63 -0.07
N SER A 138 -1.26 12.31 0.06
CA SER A 138 0.00 11.69 0.48
C SER A 138 0.20 10.35 -0.20
N LEU A 139 1.46 9.96 -0.34
CA LEU A 139 1.87 8.66 -0.82
C LEU A 139 2.86 8.10 0.21
N THR A 140 2.55 6.93 0.78
CA THR A 140 3.37 6.30 1.83
C THR A 140 3.69 4.87 1.41
N VAL A 141 4.97 4.52 1.40
CA VAL A 141 5.46 3.17 1.11
C VAL A 141 5.99 2.57 2.39
N TYR A 142 5.51 1.38 2.77
CA TYR A 142 6.10 0.60 3.85
C TYR A 142 7.00 -0.46 3.25
N ALA A 143 8.23 -0.51 3.73
CA ALA A 143 9.26 -1.42 3.25
C ALA A 143 9.92 -2.14 4.42
N ARG A 144 10.43 -3.36 4.17
CA ARG A 144 11.10 -4.17 5.18
C ARG A 144 12.32 -4.87 4.59
N ALA A 145 13.41 -4.94 5.35
CA ALA A 145 14.54 -5.80 5.00
C ALA A 145 14.18 -7.28 5.22
N GLY A 146 14.64 -8.15 4.31
CA GLY A 146 14.45 -9.60 4.43
C GLY A 146 13.02 -10.08 4.18
N ASP A 147 12.20 -9.31 3.46
CA ASP A 147 10.89 -9.76 2.97
C ASP A 147 11.09 -10.88 1.94
N ARG A 148 10.75 -12.12 2.33
CA ARG A 148 11.05 -13.32 1.53
C ARG A 148 10.23 -13.38 0.22
N PRO A 149 8.91 -13.12 0.21
CA PRO A 149 8.15 -13.02 -1.03
C PRO A 149 8.70 -11.98 -2.01
N LEU A 150 9.07 -10.79 -1.53
CA LEU A 150 9.64 -9.77 -2.40
C LEU A 150 11.01 -10.16 -2.96
N ALA A 151 11.86 -10.81 -2.17
CA ALA A 151 13.14 -11.31 -2.64
C ALA A 151 12.98 -12.34 -3.78
N LEU A 152 11.98 -13.23 -3.68
CA LEU A 152 11.65 -14.18 -4.75
C LEU A 152 11.14 -13.44 -6.01
N SER A 153 10.29 -12.43 -5.83
CA SER A 153 9.83 -11.59 -6.94
C SER A 153 11.00 -10.84 -7.59
N ALA A 154 11.91 -10.25 -6.81
CA ALA A 154 13.09 -9.57 -7.31
C ALA A 154 13.99 -10.51 -8.13
N GLN A 155 14.18 -11.75 -7.65
CA GLN A 155 14.91 -12.78 -8.38
C GLN A 155 14.24 -13.15 -9.71
N LEU A 156 12.91 -13.29 -9.71
CA LEU A 156 12.15 -13.64 -10.91
C LEU A 156 12.17 -12.51 -11.97
N HIS A 157 12.05 -11.26 -11.55
CA HIS A 157 11.96 -10.10 -12.45
C HIS A 157 13.30 -9.41 -12.72
N GLY A 158 14.36 -9.76 -11.99
CA GLY A 158 15.72 -9.22 -12.18
C GLY A 158 15.98 -7.83 -11.62
N HIS A 159 15.05 -7.25 -10.84
CA HIS A 159 15.13 -5.86 -10.37
C HIS A 159 14.59 -5.71 -8.92
N PRO A 160 15.10 -4.74 -8.13
CA PRO A 160 14.61 -4.50 -6.77
C PRO A 160 13.11 -4.16 -6.71
N ARG A 161 12.43 -4.60 -5.64
CA ARG A 161 11.01 -4.29 -5.41
C ARG A 161 10.86 -3.08 -4.49
N LEU A 162 9.82 -2.28 -4.72
CA LEU A 162 9.52 -1.06 -3.98
C LEU A 162 9.30 -1.30 -2.48
N GLY A 163 8.76 -2.46 -2.10
CA GLY A 163 8.56 -2.86 -0.70
C GLY A 163 9.81 -3.38 0.02
N GLU A 164 10.96 -3.48 -0.67
CA GLU A 164 12.22 -3.90 -0.05
C GLU A 164 12.93 -2.70 0.56
N ALA A 165 13.36 -2.82 1.82
CA ALA A 165 14.22 -1.80 2.43
C ALA A 165 15.64 -1.89 1.87
N GLY A 166 16.37 -0.78 1.87
CA GLY A 166 17.75 -0.69 1.37
C GLY A 166 17.89 -0.11 -0.05
N ASN A 167 16.78 0.10 -0.77
CA ASN A 167 16.77 0.90 -2.00
C ASN A 167 17.15 2.36 -1.72
N ASP A 168 17.80 3.03 -2.69
CA ASP A 168 17.98 4.48 -2.66
C ASP A 168 16.64 5.16 -2.97
N VAL A 169 16.01 5.73 -1.95
CA VAL A 169 14.70 6.37 -2.06
C VAL A 169 14.78 7.86 -2.40
N SER A 170 15.97 8.43 -2.59
CA SER A 170 16.14 9.88 -2.80
C SER A 170 15.39 10.42 -4.03
N GLY A 171 15.18 9.59 -5.06
CA GLY A 171 14.39 9.92 -6.25
C GLY A 171 12.86 9.92 -6.06
N LEU A 172 12.35 9.38 -4.95
CA LEU A 172 10.92 9.28 -4.66
C LEU A 172 10.36 10.58 -4.03
N ALA A 173 10.46 11.69 -4.75
CA ALA A 173 10.05 13.00 -4.27
C ALA A 173 8.56 13.05 -3.86
N GLY A 174 8.30 13.47 -2.62
CA GLY A 174 6.94 13.60 -2.06
C GLY A 174 6.30 12.29 -1.59
N VAL A 175 7.04 11.17 -1.62
CA VAL A 175 6.65 9.89 -1.02
C VAL A 175 7.24 9.81 0.39
N GLU A 176 6.51 9.29 1.38
CA GLU A 176 7.07 8.92 2.68
C GLU A 176 7.41 7.42 2.67
N VAL A 177 8.68 7.07 2.80
CA VAL A 177 9.10 5.67 2.90
C VAL A 177 9.32 5.31 4.36
N ILE A 178 8.59 4.32 4.83
CA ILE A 178 8.62 3.81 6.20
C ILE A 178 9.35 2.47 6.20
N ASP A 179 10.57 2.47 6.73
CA ASP A 179 11.39 1.29 6.92
C ASP A 179 11.05 0.61 8.25
N LEU A 180 10.64 -0.65 8.15
CA LEU A 180 10.21 -1.51 9.25
C LEU A 180 11.31 -2.47 9.72
N SER A 181 12.55 -2.29 9.29
CA SER A 181 13.64 -3.24 9.58
C SER A 181 13.94 -3.40 11.08
N ASP A 182 13.64 -2.39 11.90
CA ASP A 182 13.81 -2.44 13.36
C ASP A 182 12.56 -3.00 14.09
N VAL A 183 11.46 -3.21 13.38
CA VAL A 183 10.24 -3.78 13.95
C VAL A 183 10.39 -5.30 14.01
N PRO A 184 10.18 -5.95 15.17
CA PRO A 184 10.21 -7.41 15.28
C PRO A 184 9.26 -8.07 14.27
N GLY A 185 9.71 -9.15 13.65
CA GLY A 185 8.88 -9.92 12.72
C GLY A 185 7.82 -10.69 13.49
N GLU A 186 6.56 -10.22 13.45
CA GLU A 186 5.41 -10.94 14.01
C GLU A 186 4.84 -11.99 13.02
N ASP A 187 5.28 -11.94 11.76
CA ASP A 187 4.97 -12.94 10.73
C ASP A 187 6.24 -13.63 10.19
N LEU A 188 6.12 -14.92 9.85
CA LEU A 188 7.24 -15.77 9.42
C LEU A 188 7.95 -15.28 8.13
N THR A 189 7.27 -14.44 7.33
CA THR A 189 7.74 -13.99 6.02
C THR A 189 8.26 -12.56 5.97
N GLY A 190 7.93 -11.74 6.98
CA GLY A 190 8.15 -10.29 6.96
C GLY A 190 7.25 -9.53 5.98
N HIS A 191 6.20 -10.16 5.45
CA HIS A 191 5.39 -9.67 4.32
C HIS A 191 3.95 -9.29 4.73
N LEU A 192 3.52 -9.74 5.91
CA LEU A 192 2.16 -9.56 6.43
C LEU A 192 2.11 -8.68 7.69
N TYR A 193 3.13 -7.83 7.88
CA TYR A 193 3.26 -6.94 9.03
C TYR A 193 2.04 -6.01 9.22
N HIS A 194 1.33 -5.66 8.15
CA HIS A 194 0.14 -4.80 8.20
C HIS A 194 -1.07 -5.50 8.86
N ILE A 195 -1.06 -6.82 8.92
CA ILE A 195 -2.09 -7.65 9.56
C ILE A 195 -1.70 -7.97 11.00
N TYR A 196 -0.45 -8.39 11.20
CA TYR A 196 -0.05 -9.01 12.46
C TYR A 196 0.67 -8.04 13.40
N SER A 197 1.40 -7.06 12.88
CA SER A 197 2.15 -6.14 13.75
C SER A 197 1.24 -5.05 14.31
N ARG A 198 1.17 -5.01 15.65
CA ARG A 198 0.47 -3.94 16.37
C ARG A 198 1.12 -2.57 16.13
N ALA A 199 2.45 -2.50 16.11
CA ALA A 199 3.17 -1.25 15.88
C ALA A 199 2.83 -0.64 14.51
N VAL A 200 2.78 -1.49 13.46
CA VAL A 200 2.35 -1.03 12.13
C VAL A 200 0.87 -0.66 12.11
N GLY A 201 0.01 -1.40 12.81
CA GLY A 201 -1.41 -1.06 12.95
C GLY A 201 -1.61 0.32 13.59
N GLU A 202 -0.90 0.62 14.68
CA GLU A 202 -0.95 1.92 15.36
C GLU A 202 -0.45 3.06 14.46
N ASP A 203 0.63 2.86 13.71
CA ASP A 203 1.13 3.83 12.75
C ASP A 203 0.14 4.07 11.58
N LEU A 204 -0.45 3.00 11.02
CA LEU A 204 -1.52 3.10 10.02
C LEU A 204 -2.75 3.85 10.57
N ARG A 205 -3.10 3.65 11.84
CA ARG A 205 -4.21 4.38 12.47
C ARG A 205 -3.93 5.88 12.51
N ARG A 206 -2.71 6.30 12.85
CA ARG A 206 -2.32 7.71 12.87
C ARG A 206 -2.41 8.34 11.49
N LEU A 207 -1.95 7.64 10.46
CA LEU A 207 -2.04 8.10 9.07
C LEU A 207 -3.50 8.15 8.58
N LEU A 208 -4.22 7.02 8.61
CA LEU A 208 -5.52 6.87 7.94
C LEU A 208 -6.70 7.47 8.74
N ASN A 209 -6.58 7.56 10.07
CA ASN A 209 -7.61 8.20 10.91
C ASN A 209 -7.22 9.62 11.30
N GLY A 210 -5.98 9.83 11.74
CA GLY A 210 -5.47 11.12 12.19
C GLY A 210 -5.08 12.04 11.03
N GLY A 211 -4.50 11.50 9.96
CA GLY A 211 -3.90 12.28 8.88
C GLY A 211 -2.49 12.75 9.16
N GLU A 212 -1.88 12.20 10.20
CA GLU A 212 -0.51 12.50 10.62
C GLU A 212 0.47 12.09 9.51
N ARG A 213 1.22 13.05 8.98
CA ARG A 213 2.37 12.83 8.09
C ARG A 213 3.51 12.19 8.87
N ALA A 214 4.51 11.63 8.19
CA ALA A 214 5.56 10.85 8.85
C ALA A 214 6.26 11.60 10.01
N GLY A 215 6.52 12.91 9.88
CA GLY A 215 7.11 13.72 10.94
C GLY A 215 6.22 13.97 12.17
N GLU A 216 4.93 13.68 12.08
CA GLU A 216 3.95 13.85 13.15
C GLU A 216 3.65 12.51 13.87
N ARG A 217 4.01 11.37 13.25
CA ARG A 217 3.67 10.04 13.75
C ARG A 217 4.70 9.55 14.76
N LEU A 218 4.22 9.25 15.97
CA LEU A 218 5.03 8.73 17.07
C LEU A 218 5.78 7.46 16.66
N GLY A 219 7.08 7.39 16.96
CA GLY A 219 7.92 6.22 16.70
C GLY A 219 8.63 6.24 15.34
N LEU A 220 8.25 7.15 14.42
CA LEU A 220 8.99 7.39 13.19
C LEU A 220 10.16 8.34 13.42
N VAL A 221 11.35 7.92 13.00
CA VAL A 221 12.57 8.72 13.06
C VAL A 221 13.14 8.93 11.67
N ALA A 222 13.28 10.18 11.25
CA ALA A 222 13.84 10.54 9.96
C ALA A 222 15.26 9.96 9.80
N GLN A 223 15.51 9.30 8.66
CA GLN A 223 16.82 8.80 8.22
C GLN A 223 17.33 9.54 6.97
N GLY A 224 16.48 10.40 6.38
CA GLY A 224 16.78 11.18 5.18
C GLY A 224 15.61 12.10 4.85
N GLY A 225 15.62 12.69 3.66
CA GLY A 225 14.58 13.64 3.24
C GLY A 225 13.18 13.03 3.17
N ASN A 226 13.09 11.74 2.83
CA ASN A 226 11.82 11.03 2.67
C ASN A 226 11.81 9.62 3.28
N LEU A 227 12.90 9.21 3.93
CA LEU A 227 13.05 7.92 4.61
C LEU A 227 12.86 8.08 6.11
N TRP A 228 12.03 7.21 6.68
CA TRP A 228 11.70 7.17 8.10
C TRP A 228 11.84 5.75 8.60
N ARG A 229 12.41 5.56 9.79
CA ARG A 229 12.49 4.25 10.42
C ARG A 229 11.50 4.16 11.58
N LEU A 230 10.65 3.13 11.56
CA LEU A 230 9.74 2.85 12.66
C LEU A 230 10.50 2.11 13.76
N ARG A 231 10.65 2.76 14.91
CA ARG A 231 11.25 2.12 16.08
C ARG A 231 10.27 1.14 16.71
N ALA A 232 10.79 0.00 17.15
CA ALA A 232 10.04 -0.90 18.00
C ALA A 232 9.57 -0.13 19.27
N PRO A 233 8.35 -0.39 19.78
CA PRO A 233 7.96 0.13 21.07
C PRO A 233 8.98 -0.31 22.13
N ALA A 234 9.31 0.59 23.05
CA ALA A 234 10.17 0.24 24.18
C ALA A 234 9.52 -0.89 25.00
N PRO A 235 10.31 -1.85 25.51
CA PRO A 235 9.81 -2.96 26.32
C PRO A 235 9.15 -2.49 27.62
#